data_AF-A0A954EFP6-F1
#
_entry.id   AF-A0A954EFP6-F1
#
_cell.length_a   1.000
_cell.length_b   1.000
_cell.length_c   1.000
_cell.angle_alpha   90.00
_cell.angle_beta   90.00
_cell.angle_gamma   90.00
#
_symmetry.space_group_name_H-M   'P 1'
#
loop_
_entity.id
_entity.type
_entity.pdbx_description
1 polymer ?
#
loop_
_entity_poly.entity_id
_entity_poly.type
_entity_poly.pdbx_seq_one_letter_code
_entity_poly.pdbx_strand_id
1 'polypeptide(L)'
;MERWIDYYGNVSHYLSFERGYDHLEISGMSKVEVQPRWIPPHEQSPLVRTILEQLILNHSETGLHPLEMREASPRIDHEHEAVIQYANEIFHEERPILVCLRDLLARFAEEFKFDSTATTVNSTVEEVLVNRRGVCQDFTHLAIALCRAKRIPARYVSGYLRTHPPAGKPRRRGADASHAWVSV
;
A
#
# COMPACT_ATOMS: atom_id res chain seq x y z
N MET A 1 2.97 -20.82 21.26
CA MET A 1 2.79 -19.48 20.65
C MET A 1 4.08 -18.72 20.83
N GLU A 2 4.80 -18.51 19.74
CA GLU A 2 6.05 -17.74 19.77
C GLU A 2 5.74 -16.28 19.46
N ARG A 3 6.47 -15.36 20.10
CA ARG A 3 6.36 -13.93 19.89
C ARG A 3 7.73 -13.36 19.56
N TRP A 4 7.82 -12.56 18.50
CA TRP A 4 9.03 -11.84 18.15
C TRP A 4 8.71 -10.45 17.60
N ILE A 5 9.75 -9.63 17.47
CA ILE A 5 9.69 -8.35 16.76
C ILE A 5 10.31 -8.60 15.39
N ASP A 6 9.56 -8.31 14.32
CA ASP A 6 10.10 -8.43 12.97
C ASP A 6 11.08 -7.30 12.64
N TYR A 7 11.72 -7.38 11.47
CA TYR A 7 12.68 -6.39 11.00
C TYR A 7 12.12 -4.95 10.96
N TYR A 8 10.80 -4.79 10.80
CA TYR A 8 10.13 -3.48 10.74
C TYR A 8 9.59 -3.02 12.10
N GLY A 9 9.89 -3.75 13.19
CA GLY A 9 9.42 -3.43 14.53
C GLY A 9 8.03 -3.94 14.86
N ASN A 10 7.39 -4.73 13.99
CA ASN A 10 6.05 -5.26 14.26
C ASN A 10 6.11 -6.44 15.24
N VAL A 11 5.18 -6.45 16.20
CA VAL A 11 4.98 -7.61 17.08
C VAL A 11 4.30 -8.72 16.29
N SER A 12 5.01 -9.82 16.09
CA SER A 12 4.51 -10.99 15.38
C SER A 12 4.25 -12.15 16.34
N HIS A 13 3.21 -12.92 16.04
CA HIS A 13 2.83 -14.11 16.78
C HIS A 13 2.72 -15.31 15.84
N TYR A 14 3.34 -16.44 16.22
CA TYR A 14 3.27 -17.69 15.48
C TYR A 14 2.53 -18.74 16.31
N LEU A 15 1.55 -19.37 15.67
CA LEU A 15 0.74 -20.45 16.19
C LEU A 15 0.87 -21.62 15.23
N SER A 16 1.43 -22.73 15.71
CA SER A 16 1.44 -24.01 15.01
C SER A 16 0.52 -24.99 15.74
N PHE A 17 -0.10 -25.86 14.94
CA PHE A 17 -1.07 -26.84 15.39
C PHE A 17 -0.61 -28.20 14.84
N GLU A 18 -0.23 -29.13 15.71
CA GLU A 18 0.33 -30.42 15.29
C GLU A 18 -0.74 -31.48 14.98
N ARG A 19 -1.99 -31.21 15.34
CA ARG A 19 -3.15 -32.10 15.12
C ARG A 19 -4.28 -31.33 14.47
N GLY A 20 -5.22 -32.05 13.84
CA GLY A 20 -6.45 -31.46 13.35
C GLY A 20 -7.35 -31.01 14.50
N TYR A 21 -8.06 -29.90 14.30
CA TYR A 21 -9.07 -29.37 15.22
C TYR A 21 -10.37 -29.21 14.45
N ASP A 22 -11.51 -29.52 15.07
CA ASP A 22 -12.82 -29.32 14.44
C ASP A 22 -13.25 -27.84 14.47
N HIS A 23 -12.65 -27.04 15.34
CA HIS A 23 -12.93 -25.61 15.49
C HIS A 23 -11.71 -24.84 16.03
N LEU A 24 -11.46 -23.65 15.48
CA LEU A 24 -10.44 -22.70 15.94
C LEU A 24 -11.04 -21.31 16.00
N GLU A 25 -10.99 -20.69 17.19
CA GLU A 25 -11.36 -19.29 17.40
C GLU A 25 -10.14 -18.49 17.87
N ILE A 26 -9.85 -17.39 17.17
CA ILE A 26 -8.78 -16.45 17.54
C ILE A 26 -9.42 -15.10 17.79
N SER A 27 -9.37 -14.64 19.05
CA SER A 27 -9.89 -13.34 19.46
C SER A 27 -8.75 -12.40 19.84
N GLY A 28 -8.74 -11.19 19.25
CA GLY A 28 -7.77 -10.15 19.51
C GLY A 28 -8.45 -8.82 19.82
N MET A 29 -8.02 -8.15 20.88
CA MET A 29 -8.51 -6.81 21.24
C MET A 29 -7.34 -5.86 21.42
N SER A 30 -7.44 -4.67 20.84
CA SER A 30 -6.40 -3.64 20.93
C SER A 30 -7.02 -2.26 21.05
N LYS A 31 -6.37 -1.39 21.83
CA LYS A 31 -6.68 0.04 21.90
C LYS A 31 -5.59 0.77 21.14
N VAL A 32 -5.96 1.44 20.05
CA VAL A 32 -5.03 2.15 19.17
C VAL A 32 -5.33 3.64 19.23
N GLU A 33 -4.28 4.43 19.42
CA GLU A 33 -4.32 5.88 19.29
C GLU A 33 -3.60 6.27 18.00
N VAL A 34 -4.22 7.15 17.20
CA VAL A 34 -3.67 7.62 15.93
C VAL A 34 -3.52 9.12 16.03
N GLN A 35 -2.31 9.61 15.76
CA GLN A 35 -2.04 11.04 15.66
C GLN A 35 -2.20 11.49 14.20
N PRO A 36 -2.77 12.68 13.95
CA PRO A 36 -2.81 13.24 12.61
C PRO A 36 -1.37 13.46 12.12
N ARG A 37 -1.10 13.06 10.88
CA ARG A 37 0.16 13.40 10.21
C ARG A 37 0.00 14.75 9.54
N TRP A 38 0.98 15.63 9.73
CA TRP A 38 1.06 16.84 8.92
C TRP A 38 1.46 16.47 7.49
N ILE A 39 0.74 17.02 6.52
CA ILE A 39 1.02 16.87 5.09
C ILE A 39 1.20 18.28 4.53
N PRO A 40 2.32 18.59 3.84
CA PRO A 40 2.49 19.89 3.20
C PRO A 40 1.44 20.09 2.10
N PRO A 41 1.14 21.35 1.71
CA PRO A 41 0.40 21.60 0.48
C PRO A 41 1.01 20.79 -0.68
N HIS A 42 0.17 20.18 -1.52
CA HIS A 42 0.65 19.18 -2.49
C HIS A 42 1.71 19.77 -3.43
N GLU A 43 1.50 21.01 -3.85
CA GLU A 43 2.36 21.79 -4.72
C GLU A 43 3.71 22.17 -4.07
N GLN A 44 3.79 22.10 -2.74
CA GLN A 44 5.01 22.37 -1.96
C GLN A 44 5.74 21.09 -1.54
N SER A 45 5.23 19.91 -1.92
CA SER A 45 5.98 18.66 -1.70
C SER A 45 7.25 18.62 -2.56
N PRO A 46 8.28 17.85 -2.13
CA PRO A 46 9.50 17.69 -2.93
C PRO A 46 9.20 17.20 -4.35
N LEU A 47 10.02 17.63 -5.30
CA LEU A 47 9.99 17.08 -6.65
C LEU A 47 10.38 15.59 -6.62
N VAL A 48 9.86 14.82 -7.57
CA VAL A 48 10.22 13.41 -7.71
C VAL A 48 11.73 13.24 -7.80
N ARG A 49 12.44 14.04 -8.61
CA ARG A 49 13.92 13.96 -8.69
C ARG A 49 14.62 14.21 -7.36
N THR A 50 14.13 15.17 -6.57
CA THR A 50 14.72 15.52 -5.28
C THR A 50 14.62 14.35 -4.31
N ILE A 51 13.53 13.59 -4.35
CA ILE A 51 13.37 12.37 -3.55
C ILE A 51 14.40 11.32 -3.97
N LEU A 52 14.54 11.08 -5.28
CA LEU A 52 15.50 10.11 -5.80
C LEU A 52 16.96 10.46 -5.45
N GLU A 53 17.32 11.74 -5.54
CA GLU A 53 18.63 12.26 -5.14
C GLU A 53 18.86 12.08 -3.63
N GLN A 54 17.90 12.47 -2.78
CA GLN A 54 18.03 12.36 -1.32
C GLN A 54 18.16 10.92 -0.83
N LEU A 55 17.50 9.97 -1.50
CA LEU A 55 17.60 8.55 -1.16
C LEU A 55 19.01 8.00 -1.38
N ILE A 56 19.70 8.46 -2.41
CA ILE A 56 21.09 8.04 -2.68
C ILE A 56 22.03 8.60 -1.60
N LEU A 57 21.74 9.80 -1.08
CA LEU A 57 22.61 10.50 -0.14
C LEU A 57 22.39 10.07 1.33
N ASN A 58 21.24 9.49 1.66
CA ASN A 58 20.89 9.14 3.03
C ASN A 58 21.16 7.65 3.34
N HIS A 59 22.31 7.38 3.97
CA HIS A 59 22.73 6.03 4.37
C HIS A 59 22.55 5.73 5.87
N SER A 60 21.66 6.44 6.56
CA SER A 60 21.31 6.09 7.96
C SER A 60 20.53 4.77 8.02
N GLU A 61 20.51 4.09 9.17
CA GLU A 61 19.68 2.87 9.35
C GLU A 61 18.21 3.11 9.00
N THR A 62 17.67 4.29 9.33
CA THR A 62 16.31 4.70 8.95
C THR A 62 16.19 5.10 7.46
N GLY A 63 17.30 5.46 6.81
CA GLY A 63 17.41 5.73 5.37
C GLY A 63 17.47 4.46 4.50
N LEU A 64 17.87 3.31 5.06
CA LEU A 64 17.88 2.03 4.35
C LEU A 64 16.47 1.50 4.06
N HIS A 65 15.51 1.70 4.96
CA HIS A 65 14.14 1.22 4.78
C HIS A 65 13.47 1.77 3.51
N PRO A 66 13.50 3.09 3.22
CA PRO A 66 13.03 3.60 1.93
C PRO A 66 13.73 3.00 0.71
N LEU A 67 15.03 2.68 0.80
CA LEU A 67 15.75 2.05 -0.31
C LEU A 67 15.21 0.64 -0.60
N GLU A 68 15.01 -0.18 0.43
CA GLU A 68 14.39 -1.51 0.28
C GLU A 68 12.97 -1.43 -0.30
N MET A 69 12.22 -0.38 0.03
CA MET A 69 10.87 -0.14 -0.48
C MET A 69 10.83 0.23 -1.96
N ARG A 70 11.97 0.32 -2.65
CA ARG A 70 12.07 0.45 -4.12
C ARG A 70 12.22 -0.89 -4.83
N GLU A 71 12.63 -1.93 -4.12
CA GLU A 71 13.04 -3.19 -4.72
C GLU A 71 11.84 -4.07 -5.12
N ALA A 72 12.11 -5.08 -5.94
CA ALA A 72 11.10 -6.04 -6.34
C ALA A 72 10.57 -6.84 -5.14
N SER A 73 9.31 -7.28 -5.22
CA SER A 73 8.75 -8.26 -4.30
C SER A 73 7.89 -9.26 -5.06
N PRO A 74 7.60 -10.46 -4.51
CA PRO A 74 6.95 -11.54 -5.26
C PRO A 74 5.60 -11.18 -5.92
N ARG A 75 4.90 -10.15 -5.43
CA ARG A 75 3.60 -9.70 -5.97
C ARG A 75 3.67 -8.38 -6.73
N ILE A 76 4.85 -7.78 -6.82
CA ILE A 76 5.06 -6.46 -7.42
C ILE A 76 6.16 -6.59 -8.47
N ASP A 77 5.73 -6.97 -9.67
CA ASP A 77 6.54 -6.83 -10.88
C ASP A 77 6.41 -5.39 -11.39
N HIS A 78 7.37 -4.55 -10.99
CA HIS A 78 7.45 -3.14 -11.38
C HIS A 78 8.33 -2.91 -12.62
N GLU A 79 8.93 -3.98 -13.14
CA GLU A 79 9.77 -3.93 -14.35
C GLU A 79 8.98 -4.31 -15.60
N HIS A 80 7.77 -4.83 -15.44
CA HIS A 80 6.85 -5.09 -16.54
C HIS A 80 6.60 -3.85 -17.39
N GLU A 81 6.70 -3.99 -18.72
CA GLU A 81 6.65 -2.87 -19.66
C GLU A 81 5.37 -2.02 -19.53
N ALA A 82 4.20 -2.66 -19.43
CA ALA A 82 2.93 -1.96 -19.25
C ALA A 82 2.87 -1.12 -17.96
N VAL A 83 3.51 -1.60 -16.87
CA VAL A 83 3.58 -0.88 -15.60
C VAL A 83 4.49 0.33 -15.75
N ILE A 84 5.65 0.17 -16.38
CA ILE A 84 6.59 1.27 -16.65
C ILE A 84 5.93 2.34 -17.52
N GLN A 85 5.25 1.94 -18.60
CA GLN A 85 4.55 2.85 -19.49
C GLN A 85 3.49 3.66 -18.73
N TYR A 86 2.63 3.00 -17.96
CA TYR A 86 1.59 3.69 -17.19
C TYR A 86 2.19 4.60 -16.10
N ALA A 87 3.29 4.19 -15.47
CA ALA A 87 3.98 5.02 -14.47
C ALA A 87 4.59 6.29 -15.07
N ASN A 88 5.11 6.22 -16.32
CA ASN A 88 5.67 7.37 -17.04
C ASN A 88 4.63 8.45 -17.37
N GLU A 89 3.34 8.08 -17.47
CA GLU A 89 2.25 9.03 -17.70
C GLU A 89 1.85 9.83 -16.44
N ILE A 90 2.33 9.40 -15.26
CA ILE A 90 1.89 9.92 -13.96
C ILE A 90 3.04 10.64 -13.27
N PHE A 91 4.20 9.98 -13.16
CA PHE A 91 5.34 10.46 -12.39
C PHE A 91 6.35 11.13 -13.31
N HIS A 92 6.47 12.46 -13.14
CA HIS A 92 7.46 13.27 -13.83
C HIS A 92 8.46 13.84 -12.83
N GLU A 93 9.73 13.83 -13.19
CA GLU A 93 10.85 14.22 -12.31
C GLU A 93 10.75 15.66 -11.78
N GLU A 94 10.24 16.59 -12.59
CA GLU A 94 10.07 18.01 -12.27
C GLU A 94 8.71 18.34 -11.65
N ARG A 95 7.93 17.34 -11.21
CA ARG A 95 6.64 17.56 -10.53
C ARG A 95 6.71 17.21 -9.04
N PRO A 96 6.00 17.95 -8.17
CA PRO A 96 5.87 17.58 -6.77
C PRO A 96 5.23 16.20 -6.59
N ILE A 97 5.79 15.36 -5.72
CA ILE A 97 5.34 13.97 -5.56
C ILE A 97 3.87 13.86 -5.17
N LEU A 98 3.38 14.73 -4.27
CA LEU A 98 1.99 14.68 -3.83
C LEU A 98 1.00 15.09 -4.94
N VAL A 99 1.48 15.86 -5.92
CA VAL A 99 0.68 16.16 -7.13
C VAL A 99 0.61 14.92 -8.02
N CYS A 100 1.73 14.24 -8.27
CA CYS A 100 1.72 12.98 -9.03
C CYS A 100 0.86 11.90 -8.36
N LEU A 101 0.93 11.76 -7.04
CA LEU A 101 0.09 10.80 -6.30
C LEU A 101 -1.40 11.17 -6.35
N ARG A 102 -1.73 12.47 -6.33
CA ARG A 102 -3.12 12.92 -6.53
C ARG A 102 -3.63 12.52 -7.92
N ASP A 103 -2.81 12.70 -8.96
CA ASP A 103 -3.17 12.33 -10.33
C ASP A 103 -3.34 10.81 -10.47
N LEU A 104 -2.46 10.01 -9.83
CA LEU A 104 -2.62 8.55 -9.74
C LEU A 104 -3.97 8.17 -9.13
N LEU A 105 -4.34 8.78 -8.01
CA LEU A 105 -5.60 8.50 -7.33
C LEU A 105 -6.82 8.92 -8.17
N ALA A 106 -6.72 10.05 -8.88
CA ALA A 106 -7.77 10.50 -9.79
C ALA A 106 -7.97 9.49 -10.94
N ARG A 107 -6.89 9.04 -11.59
CA ARG A 107 -6.94 8.00 -12.62
C ARG A 107 -7.50 6.69 -12.09
N PHE A 108 -7.14 6.28 -10.87
CA PHE A 108 -7.72 5.09 -10.25
C PHE A 108 -9.23 5.22 -10.05
N ALA A 109 -9.71 6.40 -9.64
CA ALA A 109 -11.14 6.65 -9.47
C ALA A 109 -11.91 6.68 -10.80
N GLU A 110 -11.27 7.12 -11.89
CA GLU A 110 -11.88 7.24 -13.21
C GLU A 110 -11.79 5.95 -14.04
N GLU A 111 -10.64 5.29 -14.04
CA GLU A 111 -10.32 4.18 -14.93
C GLU A 111 -10.57 2.81 -14.30
N PHE A 112 -10.56 2.68 -12.95
CA PHE A 112 -10.63 1.39 -12.27
C PHE A 112 -11.92 1.21 -11.48
N LYS A 113 -12.42 -0.02 -11.45
CA LYS A 113 -13.66 -0.39 -10.75
C LYS A 113 -13.39 -1.38 -9.63
N PHE A 114 -13.88 -1.05 -8.42
CA PHE A 114 -13.86 -1.98 -7.31
C PHE A 114 -14.78 -3.18 -7.59
N ASP A 115 -14.23 -4.39 -7.49
CA ASP A 115 -14.93 -5.63 -7.80
C ASP A 115 -14.34 -6.82 -7.05
N SER A 116 -15.11 -7.36 -6.10
CA SER A 116 -14.71 -8.50 -5.27
C SER A 116 -14.73 -9.85 -6.01
N THR A 117 -15.22 -9.89 -7.25
CA THR A 117 -15.31 -11.11 -8.07
C THR A 117 -14.30 -11.14 -9.21
N ALA A 118 -13.59 -10.04 -9.45
CA ALA A 118 -12.70 -9.88 -10.60
C ALA A 118 -11.34 -10.54 -10.41
N THR A 119 -10.87 -10.68 -9.15
CA THR A 119 -9.50 -11.08 -8.84
C THR A 119 -9.47 -12.17 -7.77
N THR A 120 -8.32 -12.83 -7.68
CA THR A 120 -8.01 -13.75 -6.59
C THR A 120 -6.83 -13.22 -5.79
N VAL A 121 -6.52 -13.86 -4.66
CA VAL A 121 -5.29 -13.54 -3.90
C VAL A 121 -4.02 -13.68 -4.74
N ASN A 122 -4.07 -14.36 -5.89
CA ASN A 122 -2.94 -14.59 -6.79
C ASN A 122 -2.88 -13.65 -7.99
N SER A 123 -3.84 -12.74 -8.15
CA SER A 123 -3.87 -11.82 -9.30
C SER A 123 -2.63 -10.93 -9.37
N THR A 124 -2.12 -10.74 -10.58
CA THR A 124 -0.90 -9.95 -10.82
C THR A 124 -1.21 -8.48 -11.06
N VAL A 125 -0.21 -7.61 -10.92
CA VAL A 125 -0.36 -6.18 -11.22
C VAL A 125 -0.66 -5.91 -12.69
N GLU A 126 -0.14 -6.74 -13.59
CA GLU A 126 -0.42 -6.68 -15.03
C GLU A 126 -1.89 -7.01 -15.31
N GLU A 127 -2.40 -8.11 -14.74
CA GLU A 127 -3.82 -8.50 -14.89
C GLU A 127 -4.76 -7.38 -14.42
N VAL A 128 -4.45 -6.73 -13.30
CA VAL A 128 -5.24 -5.63 -12.76
C VAL A 128 -5.17 -4.40 -13.66
N LEU A 129 -3.98 -4.10 -14.20
CA LEU A 129 -3.79 -2.99 -15.14
C LEU A 129 -4.53 -3.22 -16.47
N VAL A 130 -4.61 -4.47 -16.96
CA VAL A 130 -5.37 -4.80 -18.17
C VAL A 130 -6.87 -4.78 -17.91
N ASN A 131 -7.32 -5.45 -16.85
CA ASN A 131 -8.75 -5.64 -16.57
C ASN A 131 -9.43 -4.42 -15.94
N ARG A 132 -8.64 -3.49 -15.36
CA ARG A 132 -9.10 -2.29 -14.66
C ARG A 132 -10.11 -2.58 -13.54
N ARG A 133 -10.03 -3.77 -12.93
CA ARG A 133 -10.95 -4.26 -11.90
C ARG A 133 -10.17 -4.99 -10.82
N GLY A 134 -10.61 -4.85 -9.57
CA GLY A 134 -9.98 -5.54 -8.44
C GLY A 134 -10.47 -5.01 -7.10
N VAL A 135 -9.80 -5.42 -6.03
CA VAL A 135 -10.06 -5.00 -4.65
C VAL A 135 -8.93 -4.12 -4.10
N CYS A 136 -9.05 -3.73 -2.82
CA CYS A 136 -8.05 -2.87 -2.16
C CYS A 136 -6.61 -3.42 -2.23
N GLN A 137 -6.43 -4.74 -2.15
CA GLN A 137 -5.13 -5.38 -2.31
C GLN A 137 -4.54 -5.11 -3.70
N ASP A 138 -5.34 -5.28 -4.74
CA ASP A 138 -4.92 -5.17 -6.14
C ASP A 138 -4.49 -3.74 -6.47
N PHE A 139 -5.30 -2.76 -6.08
CA PHE A 139 -4.97 -1.35 -6.29
C PHE A 139 -3.76 -0.92 -5.45
N THR A 140 -3.58 -1.49 -4.26
CA THR A 140 -2.38 -1.24 -3.46
C THR A 140 -1.14 -1.81 -4.14
N HIS A 141 -1.18 -3.05 -4.63
CA HIS A 141 -0.06 -3.65 -5.37
C HIS A 141 0.27 -2.85 -6.64
N LEU A 142 -0.74 -2.47 -7.41
CA LEU A 142 -0.54 -1.68 -8.63
C LEU A 142 0.05 -0.30 -8.31
N ALA A 143 -0.47 0.42 -7.32
CA ALA A 143 0.09 1.72 -6.92
C ALA A 143 1.56 1.60 -6.48
N ILE A 144 1.92 0.55 -5.73
CA ILE A 144 3.31 0.29 -5.35
C ILE A 144 4.16 -0.04 -6.59
N ALA A 145 3.67 -0.87 -7.51
CA ALA A 145 4.37 -1.20 -8.74
C ALA A 145 4.68 0.06 -9.56
N LEU A 146 3.70 0.96 -9.71
CA LEU A 146 3.88 2.21 -10.44
C LEU A 146 4.89 3.16 -9.76
N CYS A 147 4.88 3.25 -8.44
CA CYS A 147 5.89 4.03 -7.71
C CYS A 147 7.29 3.43 -7.90
N ARG A 148 7.43 2.12 -7.72
CA ARG A 148 8.72 1.41 -7.80
C ARG A 148 9.29 1.38 -9.22
N ALA A 149 8.44 1.35 -10.26
CA ALA A 149 8.85 1.52 -11.65
C ALA A 149 9.61 2.85 -11.88
N LYS A 150 9.34 3.85 -11.04
CA LYS A 150 9.99 5.17 -11.05
C LYS A 150 10.99 5.35 -9.91
N ARG A 151 11.36 4.24 -9.26
CA ARG A 151 12.28 4.19 -8.11
C ARG A 151 11.82 5.02 -6.91
N ILE A 152 10.52 5.35 -6.84
CA ILE A 152 9.91 6.01 -5.69
C ILE A 152 9.63 4.92 -4.64
N PRO A 153 10.16 5.05 -3.40
CA PRO A 153 9.88 4.12 -2.31
C PRO A 153 8.38 4.00 -2.08
N ALA A 154 7.87 2.77 -2.04
CA ALA A 154 6.48 2.53 -1.69
C ALA A 154 6.34 1.18 -0.99
N ARG A 155 5.47 1.11 0.02
CA ARG A 155 5.21 -0.13 0.78
C ARG A 155 3.73 -0.43 0.92
N TYR A 156 3.46 -1.72 1.05
CA TYR A 156 2.14 -2.24 1.36
C TYR A 156 1.85 -2.03 2.84
N VAL A 157 0.67 -1.48 3.14
CA VAL A 157 0.18 -1.33 4.50
C VAL A 157 -1.15 -2.04 4.59
N SER A 158 -1.29 -2.92 5.58
CA SER A 158 -2.56 -3.57 5.93
C SER A 158 -3.00 -3.11 7.31
N GLY A 159 -4.30 -2.96 7.50
CA GLY A 159 -4.86 -2.61 8.78
C GLY A 159 -6.36 -2.48 8.72
N TYR A 160 -6.88 -1.53 9.49
CA TYR A 160 -8.29 -1.42 9.82
C TYR A 160 -8.79 -0.02 9.49
N LEU A 161 -9.85 0.08 8.69
CA LEU A 161 -10.49 1.36 8.39
C LEU A 161 -11.65 1.65 9.35
N ARG A 162 -11.59 2.82 10.00
CA ARG A 162 -12.69 3.34 10.80
C ARG A 162 -13.52 4.29 9.94
N THR A 163 -14.62 3.82 9.37
CA THR A 163 -15.49 4.67 8.56
C THR A 163 -16.58 5.34 9.40
N HIS A 164 -17.21 6.37 8.83
CA HIS A 164 -18.46 6.92 9.36
C HIS A 164 -19.60 6.32 8.53
N PRO A 165 -20.55 5.60 9.15
CA PRO A 165 -21.67 5.06 8.40
C PRO A 165 -22.54 6.21 7.85
N PRO A 166 -23.28 5.98 6.75
CA PRO A 166 -24.33 6.90 6.31
C PRO A 166 -25.31 7.21 7.45
N ALA A 167 -25.89 8.41 7.44
CA ALA A 167 -26.85 8.84 8.45
C ALA A 167 -27.96 7.79 8.66
N GLY A 168 -28.24 7.45 9.92
CA GLY A 168 -29.29 6.49 10.31
C GLY A 168 -28.88 5.01 10.33
N LYS A 169 -27.63 4.64 9.95
CA LYS A 169 -27.14 3.27 10.09
C LYS A 169 -26.34 3.08 11.39
N PRO A 170 -26.50 1.96 12.11
CA PRO A 170 -25.73 1.70 13.32
C PRO A 170 -24.24 1.63 12.98
N ARG A 171 -23.43 2.34 13.76
CA ARG A 171 -21.97 2.26 13.66
C ARG A 171 -21.54 0.86 14.04
N ARG A 172 -20.83 0.15 13.15
CA ARG A 172 -20.23 -1.13 13.52
C ARG A 172 -19.15 -0.87 14.58
N ARG A 173 -19.09 -1.70 15.62
CA ARG A 173 -18.02 -1.62 16.64
C ARG A 173 -16.72 -2.12 15.99
N GLY A 174 -15.67 -1.29 15.98
CA GLY A 174 -14.36 -1.62 15.42
C GLY A 174 -14.07 -0.93 14.08
N ALA A 175 -13.43 -1.66 13.17
CA ALA A 175 -13.28 -1.27 11.77
C ALA A 175 -14.26 -2.06 10.89
N ASP A 176 -14.84 -1.39 9.91
CA ASP A 176 -15.89 -1.98 9.06
C ASP A 176 -15.36 -3.12 8.18
N ALA A 177 -14.04 -3.14 7.91
CA ALA A 177 -13.32 -4.22 7.26
C ALA A 177 -11.80 -4.12 7.52
N SER A 178 -11.07 -5.23 7.36
CA SER A 178 -9.64 -5.18 7.05
C SER A 178 -9.43 -4.47 5.72
N HIS A 179 -8.34 -3.72 5.58
CA HIS A 179 -8.06 -2.94 4.38
C HIS A 179 -6.56 -2.89 4.09
N ALA A 180 -6.24 -2.62 2.83
CA ALA A 180 -4.90 -2.41 2.35
C ALA A 180 -4.78 -1.04 1.67
N TRP A 181 -3.65 -0.37 1.88
CA TRP A 181 -3.31 0.88 1.20
C TRP A 181 -1.81 0.98 0.99
N VAL A 182 -1.40 1.90 0.11
CA VAL A 182 -0.01 2.21 -0.15
C VAL A 182 0.50 3.30 0.80
N SER A 183 1.74 3.16 1.25
CA SER A 183 2.51 4.23 1.87
C SER A 183 3.67 4.56 0.95
N VAL A 184 3.77 5.83 0.56
CA VAL A 184 4.82 6.41 -0.29
C VAL A 184 5.61 7.42 0.54
#